data_AF-A0A7C7SV04-F1
#
_entry.id   AF-A0A7C7SV04-F1
#
_cell.length_a   1.000
_cell.length_b   1.000
_cell.length_c   1.000
_cell.angle_alpha   90.00
_cell.angle_beta   90.00
_cell.angle_gamma   90.00
#
_symmetry.space_group_name_H-M   'P 1'
#
loop_
_entity.id
_entity.type
_entity.pdbx_description
1 polymer ?
#
loop_
_entity_poly.entity_id
_entity_poly.type
_entity_poly.pdbx_seq_one_letter_code
_entity_poly.pdbx_strand_id
1 'polypeptide(L)'
;MVVLLAIFGITILGLCVANLVCFIIMQIKMVKHDQSTMATITTILFCCTGTGFLIAFVYGWTKAKEWGMERFMLIWSVFFGIAVVGEIIFRALGLAH
;
A
#
# COMPACT_ATOMS: atom_id res chain seq x y z
N MET A 1 -0.49 12.70 -25.00
CA MET A 1 0.35 11.57 -24.55
C MET A 1 1.29 11.95 -23.40
N VAL A 2 2.22 12.91 -23.58
CA VAL A 2 3.20 13.30 -22.53
C VAL A 2 2.55 13.80 -21.23
N VAL A 3 1.50 14.63 -21.33
CA VAL A 3 0.81 15.17 -20.14
C VAL A 3 0.06 14.08 -19.35
N LEU A 4 -0.55 13.09 -20.03
CA LEU A 4 -1.19 11.96 -19.35
C LEU A 4 -0.18 11.01 -18.70
N LEU A 5 0.95 10.74 -19.35
CA LEU A 5 2.05 9.98 -18.76
C LEU A 5 2.65 10.68 -17.53
N ALA A 6 2.76 12.01 -17.56
CA ALA A 6 3.22 12.79 -16.42
C ALA A 6 2.24 12.75 -15.24
N ILE A 7 0.93 12.88 -15.49
CA ILE A 7 -0.11 12.75 -14.46
C ILE A 7 -0.08 11.33 -13.87
N PHE A 8 0.00 10.30 -14.72
CA PHE A 8 0.10 8.91 -14.30
C PHE A 8 1.34 8.64 -13.43
N GLY A 9 2.50 9.11 -13.88
CA GLY A 9 3.76 9.00 -13.14
C GLY A 9 3.68 9.67 -11.77
N ILE A 10 3.06 10.86 -11.67
CA ILE A 10 2.86 11.56 -10.40
C ILE A 10 1.90 10.80 -9.49
N THR A 11 0.80 10.24 -10.00
CA THR A 11 -0.12 9.41 -9.20
C THR A 11 0.55 8.15 -8.66
N ILE A 12 1.37 7.45 -9.46
CA ILE A 12 2.10 6.26 -9.02
C ILE A 12 3.12 6.62 -7.94
N LEU A 13 3.84 7.74 -8.12
CA LEU A 13 4.80 8.23 -7.13
C LEU A 13 4.12 8.58 -5.80
N GLY A 14 3.00 9.28 -5.85
CA GLY A 14 2.18 9.60 -4.68
C GLY A 14 1.66 8.35 -3.97
N LEU A 15 1.25 7.33 -4.74
CA LEU A 15 0.79 6.05 -4.19
C LEU A 15 1.91 5.28 -3.49
N CYS A 16 3.11 5.28 -4.08
CA CYS A 16 4.29 4.63 -3.52
C CYS A 16 4.64 5.24 -2.16
N VAL A 17 4.63 6.56 -2.07
CA VAL A 17 4.89 7.28 -0.80
C VAL A 17 3.79 6.99 0.22
N ALA A 18 2.51 7.04 -0.17
CA ALA A 18 1.39 6.72 0.72
C ALA A 18 1.45 5.27 1.24
N ASN A 19 1.83 4.32 0.39
CA ASN A 19 2.06 2.91 0.75
C ASN A 19 3.20 2.77 1.76
N LEU A 20 4.30 3.47 1.54
CA LEU A 20 5.47 3.42 2.42
C LEU A 20 5.12 3.98 3.81
N VAL A 21 4.41 5.10 3.86
CA VAL A 21 3.95 5.71 5.11
C VAL A 21 2.95 4.80 5.84
N CYS A 22 1.98 4.21 5.13
CA CYS A 22 1.06 3.23 5.73
C CYS A 22 1.80 2.02 6.30
N PHE A 23 2.79 1.51 5.58
CA PHE A 23 3.64 0.41 6.06
C PHE A 23 4.37 0.79 7.35
N ILE A 24 4.99 1.97 7.42
CA ILE A 24 5.67 2.46 8.63
C ILE A 24 4.70 2.61 9.80
N ILE A 25 3.51 3.21 9.59
CA ILE A 25 2.48 3.36 10.64
C ILE A 25 2.07 1.98 11.18
N MET A 26 1.93 1.00 10.29
CA MET A 26 1.60 -0.38 10.64
C MET A 26 2.70 -1.01 11.50
N GLN A 27 3.97 -0.83 11.14
CA GLN A 27 5.09 -1.30 11.95
C GLN A 27 5.15 -0.64 13.33
N ILE A 28 4.92 0.68 13.41
CA ILE A 28 4.85 1.39 14.70
C ILE A 28 3.74 0.79 15.58
N LYS A 29 2.60 0.45 15.00
CA LYS A 29 1.49 -0.18 15.73
C LYS A 29 1.78 -1.61 16.15
N MET A 30 2.46 -2.39 15.32
CA MET A 30 2.94 -3.73 15.68
C MET A 30 3.90 -3.68 16.88
N VAL A 31 4.85 -2.74 16.87
CA VAL A 31 5.80 -2.53 17.98
C VAL A 31 5.07 -2.07 19.25
N LYS A 32 4.05 -1.21 19.12
CA LYS A 32 3.23 -0.75 20.27
C LYS A 32 2.37 -1.85 20.91
N HIS A 33 2.14 -2.96 20.23
CA HIS A 33 1.34 -4.09 20.71
C HIS A 33 2.20 -5.34 20.99
N ASP A 34 3.49 -5.15 21.32
CA ASP A 34 4.45 -6.22 21.62
C ASP A 34 4.66 -7.26 20.50
N GLN A 35 4.30 -6.91 19.26
CA GLN A 35 4.43 -7.75 18.07
C GLN A 35 5.66 -7.36 17.23
N SER A 36 6.77 -6.97 17.88
CA SER A 36 8.01 -6.54 17.20
C SER A 36 8.59 -7.61 16.28
N THR A 37 8.45 -8.89 16.62
CA THR A 37 8.92 -10.01 15.79
C THR A 37 8.22 -10.05 14.43
N MET A 38 6.90 -9.85 14.41
CA MET A 38 6.13 -9.81 13.16
C MET A 38 6.51 -8.60 12.31
N ALA A 39 6.79 -7.45 12.93
CA ALA A 39 7.25 -6.26 12.23
C ALA A 39 8.62 -6.46 11.56
N THR A 40 9.57 -7.11 12.25
CA THR A 40 10.88 -7.39 11.68
C THR A 40 10.76 -8.37 10.49
N ILE A 41 9.96 -9.43 10.63
CA ILE A 41 9.75 -10.42 9.56
C ILE A 41 9.13 -9.76 8.32
N THR A 42 8.08 -8.95 8.48
CA THR A 42 7.44 -8.26 7.34
C THR A 42 8.37 -7.25 6.68
N THR A 43 9.25 -6.59 7.43
CA THR A 43 10.26 -5.67 6.88
C THR A 43 11.30 -6.41 6.05
N ILE A 44 11.81 -7.54 6.54
CA ILE A 44 12.79 -8.36 5.83
C ILE A 44 12.17 -8.94 4.56
N LEU A 45 10.95 -9.49 4.63
CA LEU A 45 10.25 -9.99 3.43
C LEU A 45 9.91 -8.88 2.44
N PHE A 46 9.66 -7.66 2.90
CA PHE A 46 9.46 -6.51 2.01
C PHE A 46 10.75 -6.20 1.25
N CYS A 47 11.90 -6.20 1.95
CA CYS A 47 13.20 -5.92 1.36
C CYS A 47 13.70 -7.02 0.41
N CYS A 48 13.51 -8.30 0.76
CA CYS A 48 14.03 -9.43 -0.01
C CYS A 48 13.14 -9.86 -1.18
N THR A 49 11.82 -9.72 -1.06
CA THR A 49 10.87 -10.33 -2.01
C THR A 49 9.76 -9.39 -2.46
N GLY A 50 9.64 -8.19 -1.89
CA GLY A 50 8.54 -7.25 -2.16
C GLY A 50 7.16 -7.73 -1.65
N THR A 51 6.99 -9.02 -1.41
CA THR A 51 5.76 -9.66 -0.90
C THR A 51 5.48 -9.37 0.57
N GLY A 52 6.47 -8.90 1.33
CA GLY A 52 6.26 -8.45 2.70
C GLY A 52 5.19 -7.37 2.82
N PHE A 53 4.94 -6.61 1.74
CA PHE A 53 3.84 -5.66 1.65
C PHE A 53 2.46 -6.33 1.72
N LEU A 54 2.25 -7.42 0.96
CA LEU A 54 1.00 -8.17 0.98
C LEU A 54 0.77 -8.83 2.35
N ILE A 55 1.81 -9.42 2.92
CA ILE A 55 1.71 -10.10 4.21
C ILE A 55 1.40 -9.09 5.31
N ALA A 56 2.07 -7.93 5.32
CA ALA A 56 1.75 -6.84 6.22
C ALA A 56 0.33 -6.32 5.99
N PHE A 57 -0.12 -6.21 4.74
CA PHE A 57 -1.47 -5.77 4.42
C PHE A 57 -2.53 -6.71 5.01
N VAL A 58 -2.41 -8.03 4.77
CA VAL A 58 -3.34 -9.04 5.30
C VAL A 58 -3.28 -9.08 6.82
N TYR A 59 -2.08 -9.14 7.40
CA TYR A 59 -1.92 -9.20 8.86
C TYR A 59 -2.49 -7.95 9.53
N GLY A 60 -2.24 -6.78 8.97
CA GLY A 60 -2.79 -5.54 9.48
C GLY A 60 -4.30 -5.45 9.33
N TRP A 61 -4.90 -6.05 8.30
CA TRP A 61 -6.36 -6.15 8.17
C TRP A 61 -6.94 -7.04 9.27
N THR A 62 -6.30 -8.17 9.58
CA THR A 62 -6.77 -9.05 10.66
C THR A 62 -6.72 -8.38 12.03
N LYS A 63 -5.72 -7.53 12.26
CA LYS A 63 -5.56 -6.77 13.52
C LYS A 63 -6.13 -5.35 13.46
N ALA A 64 -6.73 -4.94 12.35
CA ALA A 64 -7.21 -3.57 12.13
C ALA A 64 -8.24 -3.16 13.19
N LYS A 65 -9.16 -4.07 13.52
CA LYS A 65 -10.21 -3.88 14.52
C LYS A 65 -9.65 -3.80 15.94
N GLU A 66 -8.67 -4.66 16.25
CA GLU A 66 -8.01 -4.74 17.55
C GLU A 66 -7.16 -3.49 17.84
N TRP A 67 -6.53 -2.93 16.79
CA TRP A 67 -5.66 -1.77 16.90
C TRP A 67 -6.35 -0.44 16.56
N GLY A 68 -7.67 -0.45 16.29
CA GLY A 68 -8.45 0.74 15.94
C GLY A 68 -7.98 1.44 14.65
N MET A 69 -7.43 0.67 13.70
CA MET A 69 -6.86 1.18 12.45
C MET A 69 -7.74 0.90 11.24
N GLU A 70 -8.97 0.43 11.43
CA GLU A 70 -9.91 0.08 10.36
C GLU A 70 -10.08 1.20 9.34
N ARG A 71 -10.15 2.46 9.80
CA ARG A 71 -10.24 3.63 8.92
C ARG A 71 -8.99 3.80 8.06
N PHE A 72 -7.80 3.61 8.63
CA PHE A 72 -6.54 3.70 7.90
C PHE A 72 -6.40 2.57 6.87
N MET A 73 -6.75 1.35 7.25
CA MET A 73 -6.75 0.17 6.38
C MET A 73 -7.74 0.30 5.22
N LEU A 74 -8.94 0.82 5.47
CA LEU A 74 -9.93 1.07 4.43
C LEU A 74 -9.45 2.12 3.43
N ILE A 75 -8.95 3.26 3.93
CA ILE A 75 -8.41 4.32 3.07
C ILE A 75 -7.28 3.77 2.20
N TRP A 76 -6.38 2.99 2.80
CA TRP A 76 -5.26 2.38 2.10
C TRP A 76 -5.71 1.41 0.99
N SER A 77 -6.66 0.54 1.30
CA SER A 77 -7.23 -0.43 0.35
C SER A 77 -7.94 0.26 -0.82
N VAL A 78 -8.73 1.31 -0.53
CA VAL A 78 -9.47 2.08 -1.54
C VAL A 78 -8.52 2.84 -2.45
N PHE A 79 -7.48 3.48 -1.89
CA PHE A 79 -6.46 4.15 -2.70
C PHE A 79 -5.75 3.18 -3.64
N PHE A 80 -5.38 2.00 -3.13
CA PHE A 80 -4.75 0.97 -3.94
C PHE A 80 -5.69 0.47 -5.05
N GLY A 81 -6.96 0.25 -4.73
CA GLY A 81 -7.99 -0.16 -5.70
C GLY A 81 -8.22 0.88 -6.80
N ILE A 82 -8.37 2.16 -6.44
CA ILE A 82 -8.56 3.26 -7.41
C ILE A 82 -7.36 3.37 -8.35
N ALA A 83 -6.13 3.23 -7.83
CA ALA A 83 -4.93 3.30 -8.64
C ALA A 83 -4.85 2.17 -9.67
N VAL A 84 -5.14 0.94 -9.25
CA VAL A 84 -5.15 -0.23 -10.14
C VAL A 84 -6.27 -0.12 -11.19
N VAL A 85 -7.47 0.31 -10.78
CA VAL A 85 -8.59 0.51 -11.71
C VAL A 85 -8.30 1.63 -12.70
N GLY A 86 -7.70 2.73 -12.25
CA GLY A 86 -7.28 3.84 -13.10
C GLY A 86 -6.27 3.42 -14.18
N GLU A 87 -5.27 2.62 -13.80
CA GLU A 87 -4.30 2.01 -14.72
C GLU A 87 -4.97 1.12 -15.78
N ILE A 88 -5.88 0.25 -15.35
CA ILE A 88 -6.58 -0.68 -16.25
C ILE A 88 -7.45 0.10 -17.24
N ILE A 89 -8.20 1.10 -16.77
CA ILE A 89 -9.05 1.95 -17.61
C ILE A 89 -8.20 2.73 -18.61
N PHE A 90 -7.06 3.29 -18.19
CA PHE A 90 -6.17 4.03 -19.09
C PHE A 90 -5.58 3.14 -20.19
N ARG A 91 -5.18 1.91 -19.86
CA ARG A 91 -4.75 0.91 -20.84
C ARG A 91 -5.89 0.47 -21.76
N ALA A 92 -7.10 0.34 -21.23
CA ALA A 92 -8.29 -0.06 -21.99
C ALA A 92 -8.82 1.05 -22.92
N LEU A 93 -8.65 2.33 -22.55
CA LEU A 93 -9.09 3.48 -23.36
C LEU A 93 -8.20 3.74 -24.59
N GLY A 94 -7.11 3.00 -24.78
CA GLY A 94 -6.30 3.07 -26.01
C GLY A 94 -5.54 4.39 -26.22
N LEU A 95 -5.33 5.21 -25.19
CA LEU A 95 -4.52 6.45 -25.27
C LEU A 95 -3.00 6.19 -25.33
N ALA A 96 -2.60 4.93 -25.53
CA ALA A 96 -1.24 4.50 -25.83
C ALA A 96 -1.13 4.19 -27.34
N HIS A 97 -1.21 5.23 -28.17
CA HIS A 97 -0.72 5.19 -29.54
C HIS A 97 -0.03 6.51 -29.88
#